data_AF-R6JT28-F1
#
_entry.id   AF-R6JT28-F1
#
_cell.length_a   1.000
_cell.length_b   1.000
_cell.length_c   1.000
_cell.angle_alpha   90.00
_cell.angle_beta   90.00
_cell.angle_gamma   90.00
#
_symmetry.space_group_name_H-M   'P 1'
#
loop_
_entity.id
_entity.type
_entity.pdbx_description
1 polymer ?
#
loop_
_entity_poly.entity_id
_entity_poly.type
_entity_poly.pdbx_seq_one_letter_code
_entity_poly.pdbx_strand_id
1 'polypeptide(L)'
;MKPVHVNPHHVKKSKELNDNNPNKNDRKDPKTIAALVNEGRFSYPYIPTGIYAEIRSLSNLRFQTQEELTRIKNRTARWFAICFPEYKDVYGDLKAVSGRMVLKEAPLPEDIRKLGAEGVNKIWRNAKLRGAGMKKQGWTNCSET
;
A
#
# COMPACT_ATOMS: atom_id res chain seq x y z
N MET A 1 -18.86 -10.66 29.89
CA MET A 1 -19.43 -11.63 28.93
C MET A 1 -18.31 -12.18 28.07
N LYS A 2 -18.16 -13.51 27.94
CA LYS A 2 -17.13 -14.11 27.07
C LYS A 2 -17.74 -14.38 25.69
N PRO A 3 -17.18 -13.84 24.60
CA PRO A 3 -17.70 -14.10 23.26
C PRO A 3 -17.46 -15.57 22.89
N VAL A 4 -18.40 -16.14 22.13
CA VAL A 4 -18.34 -17.51 21.61
C VAL A 4 -18.29 -17.47 20.08
N HIS A 5 -17.55 -18.39 19.49
CA HIS A 5 -17.46 -18.55 18.04
C HIS A 5 -18.23 -19.79 17.61
N VAL A 6 -19.18 -19.61 16.70
CA VAL A 6 -19.88 -20.71 16.04
C VAL A 6 -19.31 -20.83 14.63
N ASN A 7 -18.84 -22.03 14.28
CA ASN A 7 -18.24 -22.26 12.97
C ASN A 7 -19.31 -22.07 11.86
N PRO A 8 -19.10 -21.16 10.88
CA PRO A 8 -20.05 -20.92 9.79
C PRO A 8 -20.41 -22.19 8.98
N HIS A 9 -19.49 -23.14 8.89
CA HIS A 9 -19.73 -24.42 8.22
C HIS A 9 -20.79 -25.26 8.95
N HIS A 10 -20.78 -25.28 10.29
CA HIS A 10 -21.79 -25.98 11.08
C HIS A 10 -23.15 -25.29 10.98
N VAL A 11 -23.14 -23.95 11.00
CA VAL A 11 -24.37 -23.15 10.80
C VAL A 11 -25.02 -23.50 9.46
N LYS A 12 -24.24 -23.62 8.38
CA LYS A 12 -24.75 -23.99 7.06
C LYS A 12 -25.36 -25.39 7.06
N LYS A 13 -24.65 -26.40 7.57
CA LYS A 13 -25.13 -27.79 7.61
C LYS A 13 -26.38 -27.95 8.48
N SER A 14 -26.44 -27.28 9.63
CA SER A 14 -27.62 -27.33 10.50
C SER A 14 -28.84 -26.67 9.87
N LYS A 15 -28.67 -25.61 9.06
CA LYS A 15 -29.78 -25.03 8.29
C LYS A 15 -30.29 -26.00 7.22
N GLU A 16 -29.38 -26.62 6.47
CA GLU A 16 -29.73 -27.60 5.43
C GLU A 16 -30.54 -28.77 6.03
N LEU A 17 -30.13 -29.24 7.22
CA LEU A 17 -30.83 -30.29 7.94
C LEU A 17 -32.22 -29.86 8.46
N ASN A 18 -32.32 -28.68 9.08
CA ASN A 18 -33.52 -28.27 9.81
C ASN A 18 -34.60 -27.64 8.92
N ASP A 19 -34.20 -26.87 7.90
CA ASP A 19 -35.16 -26.12 7.07
C ASP A 19 -35.46 -26.79 5.73
N ASN A 20 -34.58 -27.68 5.25
CA ASN A 20 -34.66 -28.39 3.97
C ASN A 20 -35.26 -27.55 2.81
N ASN A 21 -34.86 -26.27 2.74
CA ASN A 21 -35.38 -25.30 1.81
C ASN A 21 -34.21 -24.42 1.31
N PRO A 22 -34.01 -24.29 -0.01
CA PRO A 22 -32.89 -23.55 -0.60
C PRO A 22 -32.97 -22.03 -0.42
N ASN A 23 -34.06 -21.50 0.13
CA ASN A 23 -34.24 -20.05 0.29
C ASN A 23 -33.24 -19.46 1.28
N LYS A 24 -32.36 -18.61 0.74
CA LYS A 24 -31.42 -17.78 1.51
C LYS A 24 -32.20 -16.70 2.26
N ASN A 25 -32.32 -16.83 3.58
CA ASN A 25 -32.98 -15.85 4.43
C ASN A 25 -32.15 -15.64 5.70
N ASP A 26 -31.60 -14.44 5.85
CA ASP A 26 -30.72 -14.06 6.97
C ASP A 26 -31.44 -14.08 8.33
N ARG A 27 -32.78 -14.15 8.36
CA ARG A 27 -33.56 -14.27 9.61
C ARG A 27 -33.44 -15.64 10.28
N LYS A 28 -32.96 -16.65 9.55
CA LYS A 28 -32.81 -18.02 10.06
C LYS A 28 -31.49 -18.20 10.83
N ASP A 29 -30.49 -17.41 10.48
CA ASP A 29 -29.14 -17.48 11.04
C ASP A 29 -29.11 -17.29 12.56
N PRO A 30 -29.78 -16.28 13.14
CA PRO A 30 -29.78 -16.10 14.60
C PRO A 30 -30.39 -17.29 15.34
N LYS A 31 -31.47 -17.89 14.79
CA LYS A 31 -32.12 -19.06 15.40
C LYS A 31 -31.19 -20.27 15.39
N THR A 32 -30.55 -20.57 14.27
CA THR A 32 -29.61 -21.70 14.16
C THR A 32 -28.37 -21.47 15.01
N ILE A 33 -27.82 -20.26 15.03
CA ILE A 33 -26.67 -19.92 15.88
C ILE A 33 -27.03 -20.05 17.36
N ALA A 34 -28.19 -19.54 17.78
CA ALA A 34 -28.66 -19.69 19.17
C ALA A 34 -28.87 -21.15 19.57
N ALA A 35 -29.44 -21.98 18.68
CA ALA A 35 -29.59 -23.41 18.91
C ALA A 35 -28.22 -24.10 19.07
N LEU A 36 -27.27 -23.84 18.18
CA LEU A 36 -25.90 -24.38 18.28
C LEU A 36 -25.19 -23.93 19.57
N VAL A 37 -25.41 -22.69 20.01
CA VAL A 37 -24.87 -22.19 21.29
C VAL A 37 -25.52 -22.93 22.47
N ASN A 38 -26.84 -23.12 22.46
CA ASN A 38 -27.57 -23.83 23.51
C ASN A 38 -27.16 -25.31 23.59
N GLU A 39 -26.86 -25.94 22.45
CA GLU A 39 -26.34 -27.31 22.36
C GLU A 39 -24.86 -27.43 22.77
N GLY A 40 -24.18 -26.32 23.10
CA GLY A 40 -22.75 -26.32 23.43
C GLY A 40 -21.83 -26.50 22.22
N ARG A 41 -22.34 -26.41 20.99
CA ARG A 41 -21.60 -26.60 19.73
C ARG A 41 -20.91 -25.31 19.27
N PHE A 42 -20.14 -24.71 20.16
CA PHE A 42 -19.35 -23.51 19.91
C PHE A 42 -17.92 -23.70 20.42
N SER A 43 -17.01 -22.84 19.97
CA SER A 43 -15.66 -22.76 20.53
C SER A 43 -15.41 -21.39 21.13
N TYR A 44 -14.56 -21.33 22.15
CA TYR A 44 -14.06 -20.05 22.63
C TYR A 44 -12.94 -19.58 21.70
N PRO A 45 -13.11 -18.42 21.03
CA PRO A 45 -12.04 -17.90 20.21
C PRO A 45 -10.86 -17.53 21.10
N TYR A 46 -9.64 -17.78 20.61
CA TYR A 46 -8.45 -17.26 21.25
C TYR A 46 -8.41 -15.74 21.10
N ILE A 47 -8.60 -15.04 22.23
CA ILE A 47 -8.43 -13.60 22.32
C ILE A 47 -7.07 -13.38 22.97
N PRO A 48 -6.05 -12.98 22.20
CA PRO A 48 -4.75 -12.72 22.76
C PRO A 48 -4.84 -11.57 23.77
N THR A 49 -4.14 -11.71 24.88
CA THR A 49 -4.00 -10.71 25.95
C THR A 49 -2.52 -10.47 26.22
N GLY A 50 -2.19 -9.33 26.84
CA GLY A 50 -0.80 -8.93 27.11
C GLY A 50 0.06 -8.90 25.84
N ILE A 51 1.26 -9.47 25.92
CA ILE A 51 2.28 -9.43 24.86
C ILE A 51 1.74 -9.91 23.50
N TYR A 52 0.93 -10.98 23.47
CA TYR A 52 0.39 -11.47 22.20
C TYR A 52 -0.63 -10.52 21.56
N ALA A 53 -1.37 -9.74 22.38
CA ALA A 53 -2.27 -8.71 21.87
C ALA A 53 -1.47 -7.56 21.24
N GLU A 54 -0.39 -7.15 21.90
CA GLU A 54 0.52 -6.12 21.40
C GLU A 54 1.18 -6.53 20.08
N ILE A 55 1.69 -7.76 19.98
CA ILE A 55 2.25 -8.29 18.73
C ILE A 55 1.23 -8.24 17.59
N ARG A 56 -0.03 -8.63 17.86
CA ARG A 56 -1.10 -8.56 16.87
C ARG A 56 -1.36 -7.12 16.41
N SER A 57 -1.43 -6.18 17.35
CA SER A 57 -1.60 -4.76 17.06
C SER A 57 -0.44 -4.19 16.24
N LEU A 58 0.81 -4.52 16.59
CA LEU A 58 2.00 -4.11 15.85
C LEU A 58 2.02 -4.68 14.43
N SER A 59 1.63 -5.95 14.27
CA SER A 59 1.53 -6.57 12.95
C SER A 59 0.48 -5.86 12.08
N ASN A 60 -0.67 -5.51 12.64
CA ASN A 60 -1.72 -4.76 11.93
C ASN A 60 -1.22 -3.36 11.53
N LEU A 61 -0.55 -2.66 12.45
CA LEU A 61 0.02 -1.34 12.18
C LEU A 61 1.04 -1.42 11.04
N ARG A 62 1.92 -2.43 11.04
CA ARG A 62 2.88 -2.66 9.96
C ARG A 62 2.19 -2.81 8.60
N PHE A 63 1.11 -3.58 8.52
CA PHE A 63 0.35 -3.76 7.27
C PHE A 63 -0.25 -2.43 6.81
N GLN A 64 -0.88 -1.67 7.71
CA GLN A 64 -1.43 -0.35 7.39
C GLN A 64 -0.35 0.61 6.87
N THR A 65 0.78 0.72 7.58
CA THR A 65 1.90 1.56 7.16
C THR A 65 2.46 1.14 5.80
N GLN A 66 2.53 -0.16 5.51
CA GLN A 66 3.00 -0.66 4.22
C GLN A 66 2.04 -0.30 3.07
N GLU A 67 0.73 -0.38 3.31
CA GLU A 67 -0.29 0.05 2.34
C GLU A 67 -0.23 1.56 2.09
N GLU A 68 -0.10 2.36 3.15
CA GLU A 68 0.06 3.82 3.05
C GLU A 68 1.31 4.22 2.28
N LEU A 69 2.43 3.58 2.58
CA LEU A 69 3.69 3.79 1.89
C LEU A 69 3.54 3.47 0.38
N THR A 70 2.84 2.39 0.05
CA THR A 70 2.53 2.03 -1.35
C THR A 70 1.62 3.06 -2.00
N ARG A 71 0.59 3.55 -1.30
CA ARG A 71 -0.32 4.61 -1.79
C ARG A 71 0.44 5.91 -2.08
N ILE A 72 1.33 6.33 -1.18
CA ILE A 72 2.16 7.53 -1.37
C ILE A 72 3.08 7.37 -2.58
N LYS A 73 3.76 6.22 -2.71
CA LYS A 73 4.59 5.91 -3.89
C LYS A 73 3.80 6.02 -5.20
N ASN A 74 2.59 5.46 -5.24
CA ASN A 74 1.74 5.52 -6.42
C ASN A 74 1.26 6.94 -6.72
N ARG A 75 0.97 7.73 -5.67
CA ARG A 75 0.61 9.15 -5.82
C ARG A 75 1.77 9.95 -6.41
N THR A 76 2.99 9.77 -5.90
CA THR A 76 4.19 10.40 -6.45
C THR A 76 4.43 9.99 -7.90
N ALA A 77 4.26 8.70 -8.23
CA ALA A 77 4.40 8.22 -9.61
C ALA A 77 3.37 8.85 -10.56
N ARG A 78 2.12 9.00 -10.11
CA ARG A 78 1.09 9.70 -10.87
C ARG A 78 1.47 11.17 -11.12
N TRP A 79 1.99 11.87 -10.12
CA TRP A 79 2.44 13.26 -10.30
C TRP A 79 3.53 13.38 -11.35
N PHE A 80 4.52 12.48 -11.36
CA PHE A 80 5.52 12.45 -12.42
C PHE A 80 4.90 12.19 -13.79
N ALA A 81 3.97 11.24 -13.92
CA ALA A 81 3.31 10.98 -15.20
C ALA A 81 2.51 12.18 -15.74
N ILE A 82 1.99 13.06 -14.86
CA ILE A 82 1.22 14.24 -15.26
C ILE A 82 2.13 15.43 -15.56
N CYS A 83 3.10 15.70 -14.69
CA CYS A 83 3.90 16.92 -14.74
C CYS A 83 5.22 16.74 -15.48
N PHE A 84 5.79 15.52 -15.51
CA PHE A 84 7.08 15.25 -16.13
C PHE A 84 7.16 13.80 -16.67
N PRO A 85 6.44 13.49 -17.77
CA PRO A 85 6.32 12.13 -18.29
C PRO A 85 7.66 11.52 -18.70
N GLU A 86 8.63 12.32 -19.13
CA GLU A 86 9.98 11.91 -19.55
C GLU A 86 10.88 11.53 -18.36
N TYR A 87 10.47 11.85 -17.12
CA TYR A 87 11.27 11.60 -15.92
C TYR A 87 11.72 10.13 -15.79
N LYS A 88 10.85 9.20 -16.18
CA LYS A 88 11.12 7.77 -16.10
C LYS A 88 12.21 7.34 -17.08
N ASP A 89 12.27 7.95 -18.26
CA ASP A 89 13.27 7.64 -19.28
C ASP A 89 14.64 8.22 -18.91
N VAL A 90 14.63 9.40 -18.27
CA VAL A 90 15.86 10.09 -17.82
C VAL A 90 16.53 9.38 -16.63
N TYR A 91 15.75 8.95 -15.63
CA TYR A 91 16.29 8.42 -14.38
C TYR A 91 16.15 6.92 -14.20
N GLY A 92 15.34 6.24 -15.02
CA GLY A 92 15.06 4.79 -14.95
C GLY A 92 14.21 4.38 -13.75
N ASP A 93 14.51 4.92 -12.55
CA ASP A 93 13.74 4.74 -11.33
C ASP A 93 13.24 6.09 -10.79
N LEU A 94 11.97 6.15 -10.43
CA LEU A 94 11.35 7.32 -9.81
C LEU A 94 11.99 7.68 -8.46
N LYS A 95 12.63 6.71 -7.80
CA LYS A 95 13.31 6.90 -6.50
C LYS A 95 14.79 7.21 -6.64
N ALA A 96 15.30 7.39 -7.86
CA ALA A 96 16.71 7.69 -8.09
C ALA A 96 17.17 8.87 -7.23
N VAL A 97 18.33 8.71 -6.58
CA VAL A 97 18.91 9.73 -5.70
C VAL A 97 19.23 11.00 -6.49
N SER A 98 19.69 10.86 -7.74
CA SER A 98 19.97 11.98 -8.66
C SER A 98 18.72 12.80 -8.97
N GLY A 99 17.59 12.15 -9.27
CA GLY A 99 16.33 12.82 -9.55
C GLY A 99 15.74 13.51 -8.31
N ARG A 100 15.81 12.85 -7.13
CA ARG A 100 15.36 13.47 -5.87
C ARG A 100 16.16 14.72 -5.50
N MET A 101 17.45 14.77 -5.81
CA MET A 101 18.27 15.96 -5.56
C MET A 101 17.88 17.12 -6.45
N VAL A 102 17.64 16.87 -7.75
CA VAL A 102 17.15 17.90 -8.66
C VAL A 102 15.80 18.45 -8.19
N LEU A 103 14.88 17.57 -7.78
CA LEU A 103 13.56 17.97 -7.28
C LEU A 103 13.58 18.75 -5.95
N LYS A 104 14.66 18.66 -5.17
CA LYS A 104 14.82 19.47 -3.96
C LYS A 104 15.15 20.93 -4.27
N GLU A 105 15.91 21.15 -5.33
CA GLU A 105 16.35 22.49 -5.76
C GLU A 105 15.35 23.10 -6.77
N ALA A 106 14.79 22.28 -7.65
CA ALA A 106 13.83 22.65 -8.69
C ALA A 106 12.66 21.66 -8.71
N PRO A 107 11.57 21.94 -7.97
CA PRO A 107 10.44 21.03 -7.86
C PRO A 107 9.52 21.06 -9.08
N LEU A 108 9.56 22.13 -9.89
CA LEU A 108 8.72 22.30 -11.09
C LEU A 108 9.53 22.03 -12.36
N PRO A 109 8.91 21.45 -13.42
CA PRO A 109 9.58 21.23 -14.70
C PRO A 109 10.13 22.52 -15.32
N GLU A 110 9.44 23.64 -15.15
CA GLU A 110 9.90 24.94 -15.64
C GLU A 110 11.19 25.40 -14.96
N ASP A 111 11.34 25.14 -13.67
CA ASP A 111 12.54 25.51 -12.91
C ASP A 111 13.72 24.64 -13.31
N ILE A 112 13.48 23.37 -13.61
CA ILE A 112 14.48 22.45 -14.17
C ILE A 112 14.94 22.97 -15.55
N ARG A 113 14.00 23.43 -16.39
CA ARG A 113 14.33 24.02 -17.69
C ARG A 113 15.17 25.29 -17.55
N LYS A 114 14.87 26.16 -16.57
CA LYS A 114 15.68 27.36 -16.27
C LYS A 114 17.08 27.02 -15.74
N LEU A 115 17.22 25.95 -14.96
CA LEU A 115 18.50 25.46 -14.47
C LEU A 115 19.40 24.92 -15.59
N GLY A 116 18.80 24.30 -16.60
CA GLY A 116 19.50 23.70 -17.72
C GLY A 116 20.35 22.48 -17.32
N ALA A 117 20.90 21.80 -18.34
CA ALA A 117 21.69 20.58 -18.13
C ALA A 117 22.97 20.83 -17.31
N GLU A 118 23.57 22.01 -17.44
CA GLU A 118 24.77 22.39 -16.68
C GLU A 118 24.46 22.61 -15.19
N GLY A 119 23.34 23.28 -14.87
CA GLY A 119 22.90 23.50 -13.51
C GLY A 119 22.58 22.19 -12.79
N VAL A 120 21.91 21.27 -13.48
CA VAL A 120 21.62 19.92 -12.98
C VAL A 120 22.91 19.12 -12.72
N ASN A 121 23.88 19.20 -13.64
CA ASN A 121 25.18 18.54 -13.45
C ASN A 121 25.97 19.15 -12.27
N LYS A 122 25.85 20.46 -12.03
CA LYS A 122 26.45 21.13 -10.87
C LYS A 122 25.85 20.62 -9.56
N ILE A 123 24.53 20.40 -9.50
CA ILE A 123 23.86 19.79 -8.34
C ILE A 123 24.45 18.40 -8.05
N TRP A 124 24.60 17.55 -9.08
CA TRP A 124 25.17 16.21 -8.89
C TRP A 124 26.64 16.24 -8.43
N ARG A 125 27.44 17.17 -8.97
CA ARG A 125 28.84 17.35 -8.57
C ARG A 125 28.97 17.87 -7.14
N ASN A 126 28.15 18.84 -6.73
CA ASN A 126 28.12 19.34 -5.35
C ASN A 126 27.74 18.25 -4.36
N ALA A 127 26.83 17.36 -4.76
CA ALA A 127 26.43 16.21 -3.96
C ALA A 127 27.42 15.02 -4.02
N LYS A 128 28.57 15.15 -4.71
CA LYS A 128 29.60 14.11 -4.90
C LYS A 128 29.03 12.78 -5.41
N LEU A 129 28.01 12.82 -6.27
CA LEU A 129 27.32 11.62 -6.75
C LEU A 129 28.19 10.87 -7.78
N ARG A 130 28.62 9.65 -7.45
CA ARG A 130 29.39 8.80 -8.38
C ARG A 130 28.49 8.18 -9.44
N GLY A 131 28.88 8.26 -10.70
CA GLY A 131 28.19 7.58 -11.82
C GLY A 131 27.02 8.32 -12.47
N ALA A 132 26.66 9.52 -12.00
CA ALA A 132 25.63 10.38 -12.59
C ALA A 132 26.23 11.45 -13.53
N GLY A 133 26.84 11.01 -14.63
CA GLY A 133 27.38 11.92 -15.65
C GLY A 133 26.37 12.23 -16.76
N MET A 134 26.47 13.42 -17.35
CA MET A 134 25.59 13.90 -18.44
C MET A 134 25.38 12.90 -19.59
N LYS A 135 26.42 12.14 -19.97
CA LYS A 135 26.35 11.13 -21.03
C LYS A 135 25.45 9.92 -20.72
N LYS A 136 25.10 9.69 -19.45
CA LYS A 136 24.38 8.47 -19.03
C LYS A 136 22.88 8.66 -18.83
N GLN A 137 22.41 9.90 -18.72
CA GLN A 137 21.01 10.21 -18.36
C GLN A 137 20.23 10.91 -19.50
N GLY A 138 20.78 10.96 -20.72
CA GLY A 138 20.04 11.47 -21.90
C GLY A 138 19.74 12.97 -21.92
N TRP A 139 20.31 13.77 -21.01
CA TRP A 139 20.04 15.21 -20.87
C TRP A 139 20.42 16.08 -22.08
N THR A 140 21.23 15.56 -23.01
CA THR A 140 21.67 16.27 -24.22
C THR A 140 20.54 16.58 -25.19
N ASN A 141 19.39 15.91 -25.11
CA ASN A 141 18.26 16.10 -26.04
C ASN A 141 17.13 16.96 -25.46
N CYS A 142 17.24 17.40 -24.20
CA CYS A 142 16.18 18.16 -23.51
C CYS A 142 16.37 19.68 -23.62
N SER A 143 17.47 20.15 -24.25
CA SER A 143 17.76 21.57 -24.47
C SER A 143 17.19 22.14 -25.77
N GLU A 144 16.49 21.33 -26.58
CA GLU A 144 15.96 21.72 -27.90
C GLU A 144 14.41 21.71 -27.97
N THR A 145 13.72 21.57 -26.83
CA THR A 145 12.24 21.64 -26.71
C THR A 145 11.83 22.51 -25.53
#